data_AF-A0A6G1GDC3-F1
#
_entry.id   AF-A0A6G1GDC3-F1
#
_cell.length_a   1.000
_cell.length_b   1.000
_cell.length_c   1.000
_cell.angle_alpha   90.00
_cell.angle_beta   90.00
_cell.angle_gamma   90.00
#
_symmetry.space_group_name_H-M   'P 1'
#
loop_
_entity.id
_entity.type
_entity.pdbx_description
1 polymer ?
#
loop_
_entity_poly.entity_id
_entity_poly.type
_entity_poly.pdbx_seq_one_letter_code
_entity_poly.pdbx_strand_id
1 'polypeptide(L)'
;MGGLYIVRRLDFDDGTSWIARLQHKQPTREFLQRLIHEIHAIEVLRGRSKIPVSEIFAYEASNNVAGVAFMIMEFIPADTAIDSFGSYFVHRGKTPPQFKDKFYCAMAGIKVRYQTNTSQVELTVRFPKIGNIIKLPDGTYSTGPIPGIGDPIDTAADFFLVWAEQAKLPPSTKTPFVQERPQNL
;
A
#
# COMPACT_ATOMS: atom_id res chain seq x y z
N MET A 1 -1.15 -6.91 -9.50
CA MET A 1 -0.21 -6.75 -8.36
C MET A 1 -0.07 -8.11 -7.66
N GLY A 2 0.66 -9.05 -8.27
CA GLY A 2 0.95 -10.36 -7.69
C GLY A 2 2.30 -10.83 -8.22
N GLY A 3 3.11 -11.50 -7.39
CA GLY A 3 4.40 -12.07 -7.81
C GLY A 3 5.65 -11.58 -7.07
N LEU A 4 5.53 -10.67 -6.10
CA LEU A 4 6.62 -10.32 -5.18
C LEU A 4 6.57 -11.12 -3.87
N TYR A 5 5.35 -11.34 -3.38
CA TYR A 5 5.09 -12.03 -2.13
C TYR A 5 4.19 -13.24 -2.36
N ILE A 6 4.42 -14.29 -1.58
CA ILE A 6 3.46 -15.37 -1.33
C ILE A 6 2.63 -14.95 -0.11
N VAL A 7 1.31 -15.00 -0.22
CA VAL A 7 0.41 -14.74 0.91
C VAL A 7 -0.29 -16.06 1.24
N ARG A 8 -0.21 -16.50 2.50
CA ARG A 8 -0.87 -17.70 3.01
C ARG A 8 -1.75 -17.32 4.18
N ARG A 9 -2.95 -17.91 4.22
CA ARG A 9 -3.80 -17.91 5.40
C ARG A 9 -3.34 -19.02 6.33
N LEU A 10 -3.22 -18.69 7.61
CA LEU A 10 -2.93 -19.63 8.69
C LEU A 10 -4.19 -19.74 9.54
N ASP A 11 -4.78 -20.92 9.60
CA ASP A 11 -5.99 -21.19 10.38
C ASP A 11 -5.61 -22.02 11.60
N PHE A 12 -5.99 -21.54 12.78
CA PHE A 12 -5.72 -22.17 14.06
C PHE A 12 -6.96 -22.93 14.56
N ASP A 13 -6.75 -23.88 15.46
CA ASP A 13 -7.78 -24.75 16.02
C ASP A 13 -8.79 -24.01 16.91
N ASP A 14 -8.38 -22.88 17.48
CA ASP A 14 -9.23 -21.94 18.23
C ASP A 14 -10.18 -21.10 17.33
N GLY A 15 -10.10 -21.29 16.00
CA GLY A 15 -10.89 -20.53 15.03
C GLY A 15 -10.29 -19.17 14.65
N THR A 16 -9.14 -18.80 15.22
CA THR A 16 -8.39 -17.62 14.81
C THR A 16 -7.74 -17.85 13.45
N SER A 17 -7.70 -16.81 12.62
CA SER A 17 -6.98 -16.83 11.34
C SER A 17 -5.96 -15.70 11.29
N TRP A 18 -4.76 -15.99 10.79
CA TRP A 18 -3.73 -15.00 10.49
C TRP A 18 -3.32 -15.05 9.02
N ILE A 19 -2.61 -14.02 8.57
CA ILE A 19 -1.98 -13.98 7.26
C ILE A 19 -0.46 -14.02 7.42
N ALA A 20 0.17 -14.98 6.76
CA ALA A 20 1.61 -14.99 6.53
C ALA A 20 1.92 -14.43 5.14
N ARG A 21 2.66 -13.33 5.09
CA ARG A 21 3.20 -12.77 3.85
C ARG A 21 4.69 -13.03 3.79
N LEU A 22 5.11 -13.84 2.83
CA LEU A 22 6.49 -14.28 2.63
C LEU A 22 7.05 -13.69 1.34
N GLN A 23 8.30 -13.26 1.37
CA GLN A 23 9.00 -12.85 0.16
C GLN A 23 9.18 -14.06 -0.78
N HIS A 24 8.79 -13.90 -2.05
CA HIS A 24 8.92 -14.98 -3.04
C HIS A 24 10.30 -15.03 -3.69
N LYS A 25 10.89 -13.86 -3.99
CA LYS A 25 12.20 -13.74 -4.65
C LYS A 25 13.34 -13.68 -3.64
N GLN A 26 14.56 -14.00 -4.06
CA GLN A 26 15.73 -13.80 -3.21
C GLN A 26 15.75 -12.37 -2.65
N PRO A 27 15.93 -12.21 -1.33
CA PRO A 27 15.87 -10.91 -0.69
C PRO A 27 17.08 -10.07 -1.11
N THR A 28 16.84 -9.03 -1.90
CA THR A 28 17.81 -7.92 -2.05
C THR A 28 17.69 -7.01 -0.82
N ARG A 29 18.76 -6.28 -0.51
CA ARG A 29 18.74 -5.29 0.59
C ARG A 29 17.57 -4.31 0.47
N GLU A 30 17.22 -3.91 -0.74
CA GLU A 30 16.09 -3.02 -1.00
C GLU A 30 14.74 -3.66 -0.61
N PHE A 31 14.52 -4.94 -0.93
CA PHE A 31 13.27 -5.62 -0.55
C PHE A 31 13.13 -5.74 0.96
N LEU A 32 14.23 -6.04 1.65
CA LEU A 32 14.24 -6.10 3.12
C LEU A 32 13.90 -4.74 3.74
N GLN A 33 14.50 -3.67 3.22
CA GLN A 33 14.19 -2.32 3.67
C GLN A 33 12.72 -1.95 3.43
N ARG A 34 12.15 -2.33 2.27
CA ARG A 34 10.72 -2.09 1.98
C ARG A 34 9.80 -2.80 2.97
N LEU A 35 10.09 -4.05 3.34
CA LEU A 35 9.34 -4.77 4.36
C LEU A 35 9.36 -4.01 5.70
N ILE A 36 10.55 -3.60 6.14
CA ILE A 36 10.73 -2.86 7.40
C ILE A 36 10.01 -1.51 7.38
N HIS A 37 10.09 -0.76 6.28
CA HIS A 37 9.37 0.52 6.14
C HIS A 37 7.86 0.34 6.16
N GLU A 38 7.34 -0.74 5.58
CA GLU A 38 5.91 -1.06 5.63
C GLU A 38 5.44 -1.38 7.05
N ILE A 39 6.22 -2.17 7.78
CA ILE A 39 5.96 -2.47 9.20
C ILE A 39 5.90 -1.18 10.01
N HIS A 40 6.92 -0.32 9.90
CA HIS A 40 6.94 0.96 10.62
C HIS A 40 5.76 1.85 10.26
N ALA A 41 5.34 1.88 8.99
CA ALA A 41 4.18 2.65 8.57
C ALA A 41 2.89 2.13 9.22
N ILE A 42 2.69 0.82 9.27
CA ILE A 42 1.54 0.19 9.93
C ILE A 42 1.55 0.48 11.44
N GLU A 43 2.70 0.32 12.11
CA GLU A 43 2.85 0.63 13.54
C GLU A 43 2.50 2.09 13.84
N VAL A 44 2.99 3.04 13.04
CA VAL A 44 2.69 4.46 13.19
C VAL A 44 1.21 4.74 12.99
N LEU A 45 0.60 4.19 11.94
CA LEU A 45 -0.82 4.39 11.66
C LEU A 45 -1.67 3.83 12.80
N ARG A 46 -1.34 2.65 13.32
CA ARG A 46 -2.02 2.05 14.46
C ARG A 46 -1.87 2.87 15.74
N GLY A 47 -0.66 3.35 16.03
CA GLY A 47 -0.37 4.08 17.27
C GLY A 47 -0.84 5.54 17.27
N ARG A 48 -0.95 6.19 16.10
CA ARG A 48 -1.22 7.63 15.98
C ARG A 48 -2.51 7.98 15.26
N SER A 49 -3.29 6.99 14.81
CA SER A 49 -4.54 7.23 14.10
C SER A 49 -5.62 6.22 14.48
N LYS A 50 -6.86 6.53 14.11
CA LYS A 50 -8.00 5.61 14.20
C LYS A 50 -8.26 4.89 12.87
N ILE A 51 -7.32 4.93 11.93
CA ILE A 51 -7.44 4.22 10.66
C ILE A 51 -7.31 2.73 10.96
N PRO A 52 -8.29 1.89 10.55
CA PRO A 52 -8.20 0.47 10.75
C PRO A 52 -7.04 -0.09 9.90
N VAL A 53 -6.04 -0.66 10.56
CA VAL A 53 -4.90 -1.35 9.94
C VAL A 53 -4.68 -2.68 10.65
N SER A 54 -4.27 -3.70 9.89
CA SER A 54 -3.98 -5.03 10.42
C SER A 54 -2.93 -4.99 11.54
N GLU A 55 -3.10 -5.87 12.52
CA GLU A 55 -2.07 -6.10 13.53
C GLU A 55 -0.89 -6.84 12.93
N ILE A 56 0.33 -6.48 13.35
CA ILE A 56 1.51 -7.25 13.01
C ILE A 56 1.90 -8.03 14.26
N PHE A 57 1.79 -9.36 14.20
CA PHE A 57 2.12 -10.24 15.32
C PHE A 57 3.60 -10.59 15.35
N ALA A 58 4.20 -10.79 14.18
CA ALA A 58 5.61 -11.13 14.04
C ALA A 58 6.13 -10.72 12.67
N TYR A 59 7.42 -10.43 12.57
CA TYR A 59 8.10 -10.25 11.30
C TYR A 59 9.58 -10.53 11.48
N GLU A 60 10.24 -10.91 10.39
CA GLU A 60 11.69 -11.02 10.36
C GLU A 60 12.17 -10.81 8.93
N ALA A 61 13.17 -9.95 8.76
CA ALA A 61 13.70 -9.58 7.46
C ALA A 61 14.88 -10.50 7.05
N SER A 62 15.65 -11.04 8.00
CA SER A 62 16.83 -11.85 7.67
C SER A 62 17.22 -12.82 8.78
N ASN A 63 18.08 -13.80 8.46
CA ASN A 63 18.64 -14.75 9.43
C ASN A 63 17.58 -15.48 10.29
N ASN A 64 16.57 -16.06 9.63
CA ASN A 64 15.46 -16.73 10.30
C ASN A 64 15.22 -18.13 9.76
N VAL A 65 14.50 -18.94 10.55
CA VAL A 65 14.23 -20.35 10.25
C VAL A 65 13.38 -20.55 8.98
N ALA A 66 12.56 -19.56 8.60
CA ALA A 66 11.77 -19.63 7.38
C ALA A 66 12.62 -19.47 6.11
N GLY A 67 13.88 -19.02 6.24
CA GLY A 67 14.81 -18.84 5.13
C GLY A 67 14.45 -17.69 4.19
N VAL A 68 13.38 -16.95 4.47
CA VAL A 68 12.88 -15.82 3.68
C VAL A 68 12.38 -14.71 4.60
N ALA A 69 12.34 -13.49 4.09
CA ALA A 69 11.73 -12.38 4.82
C ALA A 69 10.21 -12.58 4.90
N PHE A 70 9.62 -12.34 6.07
CA PHE A 70 8.19 -12.52 6.28
C PHE A 70 7.60 -11.50 7.25
N MET A 71 6.27 -11.38 7.20
CA MET A 71 5.46 -10.80 8.27
C MET A 71 4.19 -11.64 8.47
N ILE A 72 3.81 -11.79 9.73
CA ILE A 72 2.57 -12.42 10.20
C ILE A 72 1.67 -11.31 10.71
N MET A 73 0.46 -11.25 10.20
CA MET A 73 -0.49 -10.18 10.50
C MET A 73 -1.91 -10.70 10.69
N GLU A 74 -2.74 -9.87 11.29
CA GLU A 74 -4.18 -10.09 11.45
C GLU A 74 -4.86 -10.39 10.12
N PHE A 75 -5.69 -11.43 10.10
CA PHE A 75 -6.60 -11.68 8.99
C PHE A 75 -7.81 -10.77 9.11
N ILE A 76 -8.00 -9.91 8.11
CA ILE A 76 -9.21 -9.08 7.99
C ILE A 76 -10.13 -9.75 6.98
N PRO A 77 -11.29 -10.32 7.41
CA PRO A 77 -12.27 -10.88 6.50
C PRO A 77 -12.92 -9.75 5.69
N ALA A 78 -12.46 -9.55 4.46
CA ALA A 78 -12.97 -8.51 3.57
C ALA A 78 -12.71 -8.88 2.10
N ASP A 79 -13.52 -8.32 1.22
CA ASP A 79 -13.28 -8.36 -0.22
C ASP A 79 -12.40 -7.19 -0.65
N THR A 80 -11.64 -7.38 -1.72
CA THR A 80 -11.00 -6.24 -2.38
C THR A 80 -12.05 -5.39 -3.07
N ALA A 81 -11.80 -4.09 -3.22
CA ALA A 81 -12.71 -3.20 -3.95
C ALA A 81 -12.99 -3.68 -5.39
N ILE A 82 -12.05 -4.39 -6.02
CA ILE A 82 -12.24 -4.96 -7.36
C ILE A 82 -13.20 -6.16 -7.29
N ASP A 83 -13.04 -7.04 -6.31
CA ASP A 83 -13.84 -8.27 -6.19
C ASP A 83 -15.27 -7.97 -5.69
N SER A 84 -15.45 -6.99 -4.80
CA SER A 84 -16.78 -6.55 -4.34
C SER A 84 -17.71 -6.09 -5.46
N PHE A 85 -17.16 -5.75 -6.63
CA PHE A 85 -17.91 -5.32 -7.80
C PHE A 85 -17.79 -6.32 -8.96
N GLY A 86 -17.70 -7.62 -8.67
CA GLY A 86 -17.71 -8.66 -9.70
C GLY A 86 -16.38 -8.84 -10.43
N SER A 87 -15.28 -8.40 -9.82
CA SER A 87 -13.92 -8.48 -10.37
C SER A 87 -13.66 -7.57 -11.58
N TYR A 88 -12.41 -7.56 -12.02
CA TYR A 88 -11.95 -6.74 -13.15
C TYR A 88 -12.72 -7.06 -14.44
N PHE A 89 -13.12 -8.32 -14.66
CA PHE A 89 -13.78 -8.72 -15.91
C PHE A 89 -15.19 -8.12 -16.09
N VAL A 90 -15.90 -7.81 -14.99
CA VAL A 90 -17.28 -7.34 -15.05
C VAL A 90 -17.35 -5.81 -15.21
N HIS A 91 -16.54 -5.07 -14.46
CA HIS A 91 -16.58 -3.59 -14.48
C HIS A 91 -15.27 -2.91 -14.85
N ARG A 92 -14.26 -3.66 -15.30
CA ARG A 92 -12.92 -3.14 -15.68
C ARG A 92 -12.29 -2.31 -14.56
N GLY A 93 -12.50 -2.73 -13.31
CA GLY A 93 -12.04 -2.03 -12.11
C GLY A 93 -12.79 -0.72 -11.79
N LYS A 94 -13.92 -0.43 -12.44
CA LYS A 94 -14.73 0.75 -12.15
C LYS A 94 -15.76 0.44 -11.07
N THR A 95 -15.88 1.33 -10.09
CA THR A 95 -16.98 1.31 -9.13
C THR A 95 -18.32 1.55 -9.85
N PRO A 96 -19.30 0.64 -9.72
CA PRO A 96 -20.62 0.81 -10.33
C PRO A 96 -21.31 2.11 -9.86
N PRO A 97 -22.07 2.80 -10.72
CA PRO A 97 -22.68 4.09 -10.41
C PRO A 97 -23.46 4.10 -9.08
N GLN A 98 -24.24 3.04 -8.82
CA GLN A 98 -25.06 2.91 -7.61
C GLN A 98 -24.26 2.83 -6.31
N PHE A 99 -22.98 2.46 -6.37
CA PHE A 99 -22.11 2.36 -5.20
C PHE A 99 -21.11 3.50 -5.08
N LYS A 100 -20.96 4.35 -6.12
CA LYS A 100 -19.94 5.41 -6.15
C LYS A 100 -20.03 6.31 -4.94
N ASP A 101 -21.20 6.88 -4.67
CA ASP A 101 -21.33 7.87 -3.60
C ASP A 101 -21.00 7.25 -2.23
N LYS A 102 -21.58 6.10 -1.92
CA LYS A 102 -21.29 5.38 -0.67
C LYS A 102 -19.81 5.00 -0.55
N PHE A 103 -19.21 4.50 -1.63
CA PHE A 103 -17.80 4.12 -1.66
C PHE A 103 -16.87 5.32 -1.46
N TYR A 104 -17.07 6.41 -2.21
CA TYR A 104 -16.26 7.62 -2.09
C TYR A 104 -16.49 8.33 -0.76
N CYS A 105 -17.71 8.35 -0.22
CA CYS A 105 -17.97 8.87 1.13
C CYS A 105 -17.24 8.06 2.20
N ALA A 106 -17.24 6.72 2.12
CA ALA A 106 -16.49 5.89 3.06
C ALA A 106 -14.97 6.12 2.94
N MET A 107 -14.44 6.17 1.71
CA MET A 107 -13.03 6.47 1.45
C MET A 107 -12.64 7.87 1.93
N ALA A 108 -13.51 8.86 1.74
CA ALA A 108 -13.32 10.20 2.29
C ALA A 108 -13.34 10.16 3.82
N GLY A 109 -14.28 9.44 4.43
CA GLY A 109 -14.35 9.25 5.88
C GLY A 109 -13.08 8.64 6.48
N ILE A 110 -12.45 7.67 5.80
CA ILE A 110 -11.15 7.11 6.21
C ILE A 110 -10.03 8.16 6.08
N LYS A 111 -10.05 8.97 5.01
CA LYS A 111 -9.05 10.01 4.75
C LYS A 111 -9.20 11.27 5.60
N VAL A 112 -10.40 11.56 6.08
CA VAL A 112 -10.80 12.85 6.65
C VAL A 112 -11.19 12.72 8.12
N ARG A 113 -11.36 11.48 8.63
CA ARG A 113 -12.06 11.11 9.88
C ARG A 113 -12.27 12.29 10.82
N TYR A 114 -13.43 12.90 10.64
CA TYR A 114 -13.86 14.14 11.28
C TYR A 114 -13.74 14.05 12.81
N GLN A 115 -12.87 14.87 13.38
CA GLN A 115 -12.99 15.30 14.76
C GLN A 115 -14.16 16.29 14.81
N THR A 116 -15.37 15.77 15.09
CA THR A 116 -16.50 16.62 15.46
C THR A 116 -16.11 17.37 16.74
N ASN A 117 -15.94 18.69 16.60
CA ASN A 117 -15.75 19.75 17.60
C ASN A 117 -14.48 20.61 17.43
N THR A 118 -13.65 20.40 16.41
CA THR A 118 -12.60 21.38 16.05
C THR A 118 -12.32 21.31 14.55
N SER A 119 -12.18 22.44 13.87
CA SER A 119 -11.87 22.57 12.43
C SER A 119 -10.47 22.06 12.05
N GLN A 120 -10.10 20.86 12.49
CA GLN A 120 -8.87 20.16 12.13
C GLN A 120 -9.32 18.91 11.35
N VAL A 121 -9.17 18.95 10.03
CA VAL A 121 -9.25 17.74 9.21
C VAL A 121 -8.13 16.82 9.69
N GLU A 122 -8.47 15.59 10.07
CA GLU A 122 -7.53 14.58 10.58
C GLU A 122 -6.59 14.09 9.46
N LEU A 123 -5.61 14.94 9.16
CA LEU A 123 -4.31 14.61 8.61
C LEU A 123 -3.40 14.00 9.71
N THR A 124 -3.94 13.18 10.62
CA THR A 124 -3.43 13.00 11.99
C THR A 124 -2.00 12.45 12.10
N VAL A 125 -1.53 11.75 11.08
CA VAL A 125 -0.14 11.31 10.98
C VAL A 125 0.59 12.18 9.95
N ARG A 126 1.27 13.21 10.45
CA ARG A 126 2.16 14.04 9.64
C ARG A 126 3.62 13.74 9.90
N PHE A 127 4.37 13.77 8.81
CA PHE A 127 5.82 13.86 8.82
C PHE A 127 6.22 15.13 8.07
N PRO A 128 7.33 15.79 8.46
CA PRO A 128 7.72 17.07 7.88
C PRO A 128 8.17 16.97 6.42
N LYS A 129 8.63 15.79 5.99
CA LYS A 129 9.15 15.53 4.64
C LYS A 129 8.51 14.29 4.03
N ILE A 130 8.51 14.24 2.70
CA ILE A 130 8.10 13.09 1.89
C ILE A 130 9.24 12.07 1.88
N GLY A 131 9.00 10.88 2.42
CA GLY A 131 9.97 9.79 2.47
C GLY A 131 9.39 8.54 3.10
N ASN A 132 10.25 7.56 3.37
CA ASN A 132 9.85 6.35 4.10
C ASN A 132 9.75 6.63 5.59
N ILE A 133 8.91 5.87 6.29
CA ILE A 133 8.84 5.91 7.74
C ILE A 133 9.93 4.99 8.31
N ILE A 134 10.82 5.58 9.11
CA ILE A 134 11.89 4.85 9.81
C ILE A 134 11.70 4.96 11.32
N LYS A 135 11.98 3.87 12.03
CA LYS A 135 12.01 3.83 13.50
C LYS A 135 13.42 4.18 13.97
N LEU A 136 13.51 5.12 14.90
CA LEU A 136 14.76 5.59 15.49
C LEU A 136 15.15 4.71 16.70
N PRO A 137 16.42 4.73 17.15
CA PRO A 137 16.88 3.92 18.28
C PRO A 137 16.15 4.20 19.60
N ASP A 138 15.58 5.40 19.76
CA ASP A 138 14.76 5.79 20.91
C ASP A 138 13.31 5.28 20.83
N GLY A 139 12.96 4.53 19.78
CA GLY A 139 11.62 4.00 19.53
C GLY A 139 10.66 4.98 18.86
N THR A 140 11.07 6.22 18.61
CA THR A 140 10.27 7.20 17.85
C THR A 140 10.39 6.97 16.34
N TYR A 141 9.66 7.76 15.53
CA TYR A 141 9.63 7.60 14.08
C TYR A 141 9.95 8.92 13.37
N SER A 142 10.67 8.82 12.26
CA SER A 142 11.05 9.95 11.39
C SER A 142 10.93 9.58 9.91
N THR A 143 11.24 10.54 9.03
CA THR A 143 11.29 10.34 7.58
C THR A 143 12.71 9.95 7.15
N GLY A 144 12.85 8.84 6.44
CA GLY A 144 14.07 8.37 5.81
C GLY A 144 14.00 8.33 4.28
N PRO A 145 15.12 7.99 3.61
CA PRO A 145 15.23 7.98 2.15
C PRO A 145 14.24 7.03 1.47
N ILE A 146 13.88 7.36 0.23
CA ILE A 146 13.05 6.52 -0.65
C ILE A 146 13.95 5.75 -1.62
N PRO A 147 13.93 4.39 -1.61
CA PRO A 147 14.69 3.58 -2.56
C PRO A 147 14.40 3.95 -4.01
N GLY A 148 15.45 4.22 -4.77
CA GLY A 148 15.38 4.60 -6.18
C GLY A 148 14.98 6.06 -6.45
N ILE A 149 14.75 6.88 -5.41
CA ILE A 149 14.47 8.33 -5.53
C ILE A 149 15.56 9.14 -4.81
N GLY A 150 15.82 8.86 -3.53
CA GLY A 150 16.84 9.57 -2.75
C GLY A 150 16.37 9.98 -1.36
N ASP A 151 17.00 11.03 -0.81
CA ASP A 151 16.75 11.54 0.53
C ASP A 151 15.33 12.13 0.71
N PRO A 152 14.85 12.30 1.96
CA PRO A 152 13.55 12.92 2.23
C PRO A 152 13.38 14.30 1.57
N ILE A 153 12.23 14.50 0.92
CA ILE A 153 11.96 15.68 0.09
C ILE A 153 10.95 16.60 0.77
N ASP A 154 11.17 17.91 0.71
CA ASP A 154 10.35 18.89 1.43
C ASP A 154 8.99 19.15 0.77
N THR A 155 8.92 19.17 -0.58
CA THR A 155 7.69 19.51 -1.29
C THR A 155 7.24 18.41 -2.25
N ALA A 156 5.92 18.37 -2.52
CA ALA A 156 5.37 17.46 -3.51
C ALA A 156 5.87 17.77 -4.93
N ALA A 157 6.10 19.05 -5.24
CA ALA A 157 6.62 19.46 -6.54
C ALA A 157 8.03 18.91 -6.77
N ASP A 158 8.92 19.06 -5.79
CA ASP A 158 10.28 18.52 -5.86
C ASP A 158 10.27 17.00 -5.91
N PHE A 159 9.37 16.36 -5.17
CA PHE A 159 9.20 14.91 -5.24
C PHE A 159 8.85 14.45 -6.66
N PHE A 160 7.91 15.13 -7.33
CA PHE A 160 7.54 14.77 -8.70
C PHE A 160 8.66 15.05 -9.70
N LEU A 161 9.47 16.09 -9.50
CA LEU A 161 10.65 16.35 -10.33
C LEU A 161 11.67 15.21 -10.22
N VAL A 162 12.08 14.85 -9.00
CA VAL A 162 13.05 13.76 -8.77
C VAL A 162 12.49 12.41 -9.23
N TRP A 163 11.21 12.13 -8.95
CA TRP A 163 10.57 10.91 -9.42
C TRP A 163 10.54 10.83 -10.95
N ALA A 164 10.23 11.93 -11.64
CA ALA A 164 10.14 11.96 -13.11
C ALA A 164 11.49 11.69 -13.78
N GLU A 165 12.61 12.11 -13.18
CA GLU A 165 13.96 11.80 -13.67
C GLU A 165 14.29 10.29 -13.60
N GLN A 166 13.75 9.61 -12.58
CA GLN A 166 13.99 8.18 -12.35
C GLN A 166 12.95 7.27 -13.01
N ALA A 167 11.81 7.84 -13.42
CA ALA A 167 10.67 7.09 -13.96
C ALA A 167 10.99 6.53 -15.35
N LYS A 168 11.12 5.20 -15.45
CA LYS A 168 11.16 4.49 -16.73
C LYS A 168 9.74 4.35 -17.26
N LEU A 169 9.30 5.31 -18.07
CA LEU A 169 8.03 5.20 -18.77
C LEU A 169 8.13 4.13 -19.87
N PRO A 170 7.10 3.29 -20.04
CA PRO A 170 7.04 2.41 -21.20
C PRO A 170 7.12 3.27 -22.47
N PRO A 171 7.84 2.82 -23.52
CA PRO A 171 7.88 3.54 -24.78
C PRO A 171 6.46 3.77 -25.28
N SER A 172 6.16 5.00 -25.71
CA SER A 172 4.85 5.31 -26.28
C SER A 172 4.62 4.37 -27.44
N THR A 173 3.65 3.47 -27.29
CA THR A 173 3.20 2.64 -28.39
C THR A 173 2.44 3.60 -29.29
N LYS A 174 3.15 4.23 -30.24
CA LYS A 174 2.52 4.86 -31.40
C LYS A 174 1.97 3.75 -32.29
N THR A 175 0.95 3.05 -31.81
CA THR A 175 0.08 2.27 -32.68
C THR A 175 -1.10 3.19 -32.97
N PRO A 176 -1.20 3.78 -34.17
CA PRO A 176 -2.39 4.53 -34.51
C PRO A 176 -3.55 3.52 -34.47
N PHE A 177 -4.55 3.80 -33.65
CA PHE A 177 -5.85 3.14 -33.75
C PHE A 177 -6.50 3.60 -35.07
N VAL A 178 -6.04 3.06 -36.20
CA VAL A 178 -6.81 3.07 -37.44
C VAL A 178 -7.82 1.95 -37.29
N GLN A 179 -9.00 2.31 -36.79
CA GLN A 179 -10.17 1.46 -36.88
C GLN A 179 -10.62 1.53 -38.34
N GLU A 180 -10.11 0.63 -39.18
CA GLU A 180 -10.67 0.46 -40.52
C GLU A 180 -12.15 0.09 -40.38
N ARG A 181 -13.02 0.96 -40.92
CA ARG A 181 -14.44 0.64 -41.08
C ARG A 181 -14.53 -0.59 -41.99
N PRO A 182 -15.19 -1.69 -41.59
CA PRO A 182 -15.55 -2.71 -42.55
C PRO A 182 -16.52 -2.07 -43.56
N GLN A 183 -16.10 -2.06 -44.82
CA GLN A 183 -16.99 -1.85 -45.95
C GLN A 183 -17.87 -3.09 -46.04
N ASN A 184 -19.10 -2.99 -45.56
CA ASN A 184 -20.12 -3.98 -45.87
C ASN A 184 -20.76 -3.59 -47.20
N LEU A 185 -20.81 -4.58 -48.11
CA LEU A 185 -21.63 -4.63 -49.33
C LEU A 185 -23.10 -4.35 -49.04
#